data_AF-X0VI34-F1
#
_entry.id   AF-X0VI34-F1
#
_cell.length_a   1.000
_cell.length_b   1.000
_cell.length_c   1.000
_cell.angle_alpha   90.00
_cell.angle_beta   90.00
_cell.angle_gamma   90.00
#
_symmetry.space_group_name_H-M   'P 1'
#
loop_
_entity.id
_entity.type
_entity.pdbx_description
1 polymer ?
#
loop_
_entity_poly.entity_id
_entity_poly.type
_entity_poly.pdbx_seq_one_letter_code
_entity_poly.pdbx_strand_id
1 'polypeptide(L)'
;MREEPVTQCLLALAALSNPQWGIRPASIDIANALTIGIEELDFVRSHLLAKILYRVRDGVPTLEPFDQIKPEMQERITHLIGERYEGLRTWIEGQQVDPETELDHFLSRLFGEVLSQAGYGFHNDLNAGVVTANLIESVYKFRRVLRDELLSHSLSPGGEYIRMVQDGLVASQYIRSWDLVQQDSVLLTPAYTFLMANRSVGFQFWLDVGGGGWWERLYQPLTHPYVLSRRANSGL
;
A
#
# COMPACT_ATOMS: atom_id res chain seq x y z
N MET A 1 0.95 -9.57 14.20
CA MET A 1 1.35 -10.23 12.93
C MET A 1 1.93 -9.10 12.08
N ARG A 2 3.26 -8.99 11.95
CA ARG A 2 3.88 -7.88 11.20
C ARG A 2 3.69 -8.14 9.71
N GLU A 3 3.25 -7.12 8.99
CA GLU A 3 3.10 -7.13 7.53
C GLU A 3 4.46 -7.33 6.85
N GLU A 4 4.41 -7.70 5.58
CA GLU A 4 5.60 -7.93 4.75
C GLU A 4 6.35 -6.58 4.54
N PRO A 5 7.65 -6.47 4.88
CA PRO A 5 8.38 -5.19 4.89
C PRO A 5 8.53 -4.51 3.52
N VAL A 6 8.68 -5.27 2.43
CA VAL A 6 8.83 -4.71 1.07
C VAL A 6 7.55 -3.98 0.66
N THR A 7 6.40 -4.54 1.00
CA THR A 7 5.08 -3.97 0.78
C THR A 7 4.95 -2.65 1.52
N GLN A 8 5.31 -2.61 2.81
CA GLN A 8 5.27 -1.37 3.58
C GLN A 8 6.19 -0.30 3.01
N CYS A 9 7.39 -0.68 2.56
CA CYS A 9 8.32 0.22 1.87
C CYS A 9 7.67 0.83 0.62
N LEU A 10 7.15 0.00 -0.27
CA LEU A 10 6.51 0.43 -1.51
C LEU A 10 5.30 1.34 -1.28
N LEU A 11 4.43 1.00 -0.34
CA LEU A 11 3.24 1.81 -0.02
C LEU A 11 3.60 3.14 0.64
N ALA A 12 4.64 3.19 1.47
CA ALA A 12 5.13 4.43 2.07
C ALA A 12 5.70 5.38 1.00
N LEU A 13 6.49 4.87 0.05
CA LEU A 13 7.02 5.66 -1.07
C LEU A 13 5.90 6.11 -2.02
N ALA A 14 4.89 5.27 -2.26
CA ALA A 14 3.73 5.65 -3.07
C ALA A 14 2.92 6.78 -2.43
N ALA A 15 2.71 6.74 -1.11
CA ALA A 15 2.03 7.81 -0.38
C ALA A 15 2.82 9.13 -0.40
N LEU A 16 4.17 9.08 -0.34
CA LEU A 16 5.02 10.26 -0.52
C LEU A 16 4.89 10.87 -1.92
N SER A 17 4.80 10.03 -2.95
CA SER A 17 4.66 10.48 -4.34
C SER A 17 3.26 10.99 -4.68
N ASN A 18 2.27 10.73 -3.83
CA ASN A 18 0.87 11.05 -4.11
C ASN A 18 0.20 11.77 -2.92
N PRO A 19 0.66 13.01 -2.62
CA PRO A 19 0.13 13.76 -1.47
C PRO A 19 -1.37 14.06 -1.57
N GLN A 20 -1.94 14.05 -2.78
CA GLN A 20 -3.37 14.23 -3.03
C GLN A 20 -4.26 13.14 -2.40
N TRP A 21 -3.72 11.98 -2.04
CA TRP A 21 -4.46 10.94 -1.31
C TRP A 21 -4.69 11.28 0.17
N GLY A 22 -4.03 12.32 0.69
CA GLY A 22 -4.12 12.75 2.08
C GLY A 22 -3.50 11.76 3.07
N ILE A 23 -2.75 10.77 2.59
CA ILE A 23 -2.07 9.77 3.41
C ILE A 23 -0.73 10.34 3.84
N ARG A 24 -0.45 10.28 5.14
CA ARG A 24 0.78 10.79 5.73
C ARG A 24 1.51 9.63 6.42
N PRO A 25 2.51 9.02 5.76
CA PRO A 25 3.30 7.97 6.37
C PRO A 25 3.92 8.45 7.69
N ALA A 26 3.99 7.57 8.68
CA ALA A 26 4.70 7.92 9.91
C ALA A 26 6.20 8.02 9.61
N SER A 27 6.93 8.84 10.38
CA SER A 27 8.38 8.99 10.20
C SER A 27 9.13 7.65 10.31
N ILE A 28 8.63 6.71 11.12
CA ILE A 28 9.18 5.37 11.23
C ILE A 28 8.98 4.54 9.95
N ASP A 29 7.87 4.71 9.24
CA ASP A 29 7.61 4.00 7.98
C ASP A 29 8.54 4.52 6.89
N ILE A 30 8.80 5.83 6.88
CA ILE A 30 9.81 6.42 5.99
C ILE A 30 11.21 5.88 6.31
N ALA A 31 11.58 5.81 7.58
CA ALA A 31 12.87 5.23 7.97
C ALA A 31 12.98 3.74 7.55
N ASN A 32 11.91 2.96 7.71
CA ASN A 32 11.88 1.58 7.25
C ASN A 32 12.00 1.50 5.72
N ALA A 33 11.23 2.31 5.00
CA ALA A 33 11.25 2.36 3.53
C ALA A 33 12.63 2.73 2.99
N LEU A 34 13.31 3.72 3.58
CA LEU A 34 14.67 4.09 3.19
C LEU A 34 15.68 2.97 3.52
N THR A 35 15.56 2.31 4.67
CA THR A 35 16.43 1.17 5.05
C THR A 35 16.30 0.01 4.07
N ILE A 36 15.08 -0.26 3.60
CA ILE A 36 14.78 -1.36 2.66
C ILE A 36 15.09 -0.94 1.22
N GLY A 37 14.88 0.33 0.87
CA GLY A 37 14.98 0.84 -0.49
C GLY A 37 16.40 1.20 -0.91
N ILE A 38 17.28 1.61 0.01
CA ILE A 38 18.64 2.07 -0.30
C ILE A 38 19.66 1.03 0.17
N GLU A 39 20.54 0.59 -0.73
CA GLU A 39 21.56 -0.40 -0.41
C GLU A 39 22.54 0.15 0.64
N GLU A 40 22.96 -0.69 1.59
CA GLU A 40 23.89 -0.36 2.69
C GLU A 40 23.44 0.73 3.67
N LEU A 41 22.20 1.23 3.54
CA LEU A 41 21.61 2.16 4.50
C LEU A 41 21.05 1.41 5.70
N ASP A 42 21.76 1.45 6.83
CA ASP A 42 21.23 0.88 8.07
C ASP A 42 20.12 1.74 8.69
N PHE A 43 19.36 1.10 9.58
CA PHE A 43 18.21 1.72 10.24
C PHE A 43 18.56 2.97 11.07
N VAL A 44 19.76 3.05 11.67
CA VAL A 44 20.13 4.22 12.50
C VAL A 44 20.34 5.44 11.62
N ARG A 45 21.09 5.28 10.51
CA ARG A 45 21.27 6.35 9.51
C ARG A 45 19.97 6.68 8.81
N SER A 46 19.14 5.69 8.52
CA SER A 46 17.82 5.91 7.92
C SER A 46 16.87 6.69 8.83
N HIS A 47 16.82 6.33 10.11
CA HIS A 47 16.01 7.05 11.09
C HIS A 47 16.45 8.51 11.24
N LEU A 48 17.76 8.76 11.17
CA LEU A 48 18.30 10.11 11.15
C LEU A 48 17.87 10.90 9.90
N LEU A 49 17.96 10.29 8.71
CA LEU A 49 17.48 10.88 7.46
C LEU A 49 15.99 11.24 7.56
N ALA A 50 15.15 10.28 7.95
CA ALA A 50 13.72 10.52 8.13
C ALA A 50 13.46 11.63 9.16
N LYS A 51 14.15 11.64 10.30
CA LYS A 51 13.96 12.67 11.33
C LYS A 51 14.33 14.08 10.84
N ILE A 52 15.37 14.20 10.02
CA ILE A 52 15.88 15.51 9.56
C ILE A 52 15.17 15.97 8.28
N LEU A 53 14.96 15.08 7.31
CA LEU A 53 14.55 15.45 5.96
C LEU A 53 13.07 15.17 5.67
N TYR A 54 12.41 14.29 6.43
CA TYR A 54 10.96 14.12 6.27
C TYR A 54 10.23 15.25 6.99
N ARG A 55 9.37 15.95 6.25
CA ARG A 55 8.54 17.05 6.76
C ARG A 55 7.12 16.89 6.26
N VAL A 56 6.17 17.38 7.06
CA VAL A 56 4.78 17.55 6.63
C VAL A 56 4.46 19.03 6.74
N ARG A 57 4.32 19.70 5.59
CA ARG A 57 4.01 21.14 5.50
C ARG A 57 2.62 21.31 4.92
N ASP A 58 1.74 22.04 5.60
CA ASP A 58 0.34 22.21 5.21
C ASP A 58 -0.40 20.89 4.91
N GLY A 59 0.01 19.82 5.62
CA GLY A 59 -0.55 18.49 5.44
C GLY A 59 0.02 17.67 4.28
N VAL A 60 0.97 18.22 3.52
CA VAL A 60 1.67 17.58 2.41
C VAL A 60 2.98 16.97 2.92
N PRO A 61 3.15 15.63 2.83
CA PRO A 61 4.40 14.98 3.18
C PRO A 61 5.47 15.22 2.09
N THR A 62 6.67 15.64 2.48
CA THR A 62 7.79 15.90 1.57
C THR A 62 9.11 15.38 2.14
N LEU A 63 10.04 15.10 1.24
CA LEU A 63 11.44 14.79 1.55
C LEU A 63 12.31 15.98 1.16
N GLU A 64 13.05 16.54 2.11
CA GLU A 64 13.97 17.66 1.86
C GLU A 64 15.29 17.16 1.24
N PRO A 65 16.02 18.01 0.49
CA PRO A 65 17.31 17.65 -0.05
C PRO A 65 18.37 17.34 1.02
N PHE A 66 19.30 16.45 0.70
CA PHE A 66 20.39 15.99 1.58
C PHE A 66 21.35 17.12 1.96
N ASP A 67 21.46 18.16 1.14
CA ASP A 67 22.27 19.35 1.41
C ASP A 67 21.77 20.17 2.62
N GLN A 68 20.52 19.95 3.06
CA GLN A 68 19.96 20.58 4.26
C GLN A 68 20.53 19.98 5.56
N ILE A 69 21.19 18.82 5.47
CA ILE A 69 21.86 18.19 6.62
C ILE A 69 23.16 18.94 6.92
N LYS A 70 23.43 19.24 8.19
CA LYS A 70 24.71 19.84 8.62
C LYS A 70 25.90 18.96 8.21
N PRO A 71 27.06 19.53 7.81
CA PRO A 71 28.20 18.75 7.32
C PRO A 71 28.65 17.60 8.23
N GLU A 72 28.74 17.84 9.55
CA GLU A 72 29.07 16.81 10.55
C GLU A 72 28.13 15.59 10.51
N MET A 73 26.86 15.81 10.17
CA MET A 73 25.86 14.76 10.07
C MET A 73 25.86 14.10 8.69
N GLN A 74 26.27 14.80 7.63
CA GLN A 74 26.50 14.22 6.30
C GLN A 74 27.65 13.22 6.33
N GLU A 75 28.75 13.55 7.01
CA GLU A 75 29.89 12.62 7.20
C GLU A 75 29.45 11.32 7.89
N ARG A 76 28.56 11.43 8.88
CA ARG A 76 28.00 10.26 9.59
C ARG A 76 27.11 9.38 8.71
N ILE A 77 26.43 9.95 7.71
CA ILE A 77 25.57 9.19 6.78
C ILE A 77 26.39 8.66 5.59
N THR A 78 27.44 9.38 5.20
CA THR A 78 28.29 9.25 4.00
C THR A 78 27.69 9.88 2.74
N HIS A 79 28.55 10.42 1.88
CA HIS A 79 28.15 11.03 0.61
C HIS A 79 27.52 10.02 -0.37
N LEU A 80 28.02 8.78 -0.42
CA LEU A 80 27.47 7.73 -1.28
C LEU A 80 25.98 7.45 -0.97
N ILE A 81 25.63 7.36 0.32
CA ILE A 81 24.23 7.21 0.73
C ILE A 81 23.41 8.47 0.43
N GLY A 82 24.01 9.66 0.63
CA GLY A 82 23.38 10.93 0.26
C GLY A 82 23.00 10.97 -1.22
N GLU A 83 23.88 10.52 -2.11
CA GLU A 83 23.62 10.43 -3.56
C GLU A 83 22.47 9.46 -3.89
N ARG A 84 22.45 8.26 -3.26
CA ARG A 84 21.35 7.29 -3.43
C ARG A 84 20.02 7.83 -2.92
N TYR A 85 20.03 8.52 -1.78
CA TYR A 85 18.85 9.20 -1.23
C TYR A 85 18.35 10.29 -2.19
N GLU A 86 19.25 11.13 -2.72
CA GLU A 86 18.89 12.19 -3.67
C GLU A 86 18.30 11.64 -4.96
N GLY A 87 18.84 10.53 -5.47
CA GLY A 87 18.30 9.83 -6.63
C GLY A 87 16.85 9.39 -6.40
N LEU A 88 16.57 8.72 -5.27
CA LEU A 88 15.21 8.31 -4.90
C LEU A 88 14.28 9.51 -4.70
N ARG A 89 14.72 10.53 -3.94
CA ARG A 89 13.96 11.75 -3.66
C ARG A 89 13.54 12.46 -4.95
N THR A 90 14.50 12.71 -5.83
CA THR A 90 14.26 13.42 -7.09
C THR A 90 13.34 12.61 -8.01
N TRP A 91 13.49 11.27 -8.03
CA TRP A 91 12.60 10.42 -8.80
C TRP A 91 11.15 10.49 -8.29
N ILE A 92 10.94 10.44 -6.97
CA ILE A 92 9.61 10.56 -6.32
C ILE A 92 8.98 11.92 -6.62
N GLU A 93 9.72 13.01 -6.46
CA GLU A 93 9.24 14.36 -6.78
C GLU A 93 8.86 14.50 -8.25
N GLY A 94 9.64 13.88 -9.15
CA GLY A 94 9.34 13.85 -10.58
C GLY A 94 8.03 13.14 -10.94
N GLN A 95 7.57 12.18 -10.11
CA GLN A 95 6.31 11.48 -10.33
C GLN A 95 5.08 12.27 -9.86
N GLN A 96 5.24 13.30 -9.02
CA GLN A 96 4.12 14.12 -8.52
C GLN A 96 3.45 14.96 -9.62
N VAL A 97 4.05 15.02 -10.81
CA VAL A 97 3.56 15.82 -11.95
C VAL A 97 2.37 15.17 -12.66
N ASP A 98 2.20 13.85 -12.54
CA ASP A 98 1.11 13.12 -13.20
C ASP A 98 0.07 12.61 -12.17
N PRO A 99 -0.99 13.40 -11.89
CA PRO A 99 -2.01 13.02 -10.92
C PRO A 99 -2.90 11.84 -11.38
N GLU A 100 -2.82 11.44 -12.66
CA GLU A 100 -3.56 10.29 -13.20
C GLU A 100 -2.76 8.98 -13.14
N THR A 101 -1.49 9.01 -12.72
CA THR A 101 -0.71 7.78 -12.59
C THR A 101 -1.34 6.84 -11.55
N GLU A 102 -1.77 5.68 -12.03
CA GLU A 102 -2.37 4.64 -11.20
C GLU A 102 -1.31 3.91 -10.38
N LEU A 103 -1.67 3.46 -9.18
CA LEU A 103 -0.71 2.92 -8.20
C LEU A 103 0.08 1.72 -8.74
N ASP A 104 -0.52 0.83 -9.52
CA ASP A 104 0.16 -0.32 -10.13
C ASP A 104 1.22 0.11 -11.16
N HIS A 105 0.93 1.15 -11.94
CA HIS A 105 1.89 1.74 -12.86
C HIS A 105 3.03 2.46 -12.13
N PHE A 106 2.71 3.22 -11.07
CA PHE A 106 3.71 3.84 -10.20
C PHE A 106 4.67 2.80 -9.62
N LEU A 107 4.14 1.72 -9.03
CA LEU A 107 4.95 0.67 -8.41
C LEU A 107 5.83 -0.06 -9.44
N SER A 108 5.31 -0.30 -10.65
CA SER A 108 6.07 -0.89 -11.75
C SER A 108 7.28 -0.02 -12.13
N ARG A 109 7.07 1.30 -12.22
CA ARG A 109 8.13 2.26 -12.55
C ARG A 109 9.13 2.45 -11.41
N LEU A 110 8.66 2.58 -10.17
CA LEU A 110 9.53 2.69 -8.99
C LEU A 110 10.48 1.50 -8.88
N PHE A 111 9.96 0.29 -9.11
CA PHE A 111 10.78 -0.91 -9.13
C PHE A 111 11.77 -0.92 -10.29
N GLY A 112 11.29 -0.76 -11.53
CA GLY A 112 12.10 -0.91 -12.74
C GLY A 112 13.13 0.20 -12.92
N GLU A 113 12.80 1.44 -12.56
CA GLU A 113 13.66 2.61 -12.80
C GLU A 113 14.60 2.90 -11.63
N VAL A 114 14.24 2.52 -10.39
CA VAL A 114 15.01 2.88 -9.18
C VAL A 114 15.39 1.67 -8.35
N LEU A 115 14.41 1.00 -7.72
CA LEU A 115 14.71 0.06 -6.63
C LEU A 115 15.48 -1.18 -7.08
N SER A 116 15.31 -1.61 -8.33
CA SER A 116 16.04 -2.72 -8.94
C SER A 116 17.41 -2.35 -9.51
N GLN A 117 17.81 -1.07 -9.46
CA GLN A 117 19.10 -0.59 -9.95
C GLN A 117 20.19 -0.73 -8.89
N ALA A 118 21.45 -0.85 -9.32
CA ALA A 118 22.60 -0.94 -8.41
C ALA A 118 22.64 0.27 -7.46
N GLY A 119 22.91 0.03 -6.17
CA GLY A 119 22.82 1.04 -5.12
C GLY A 119 21.46 1.10 -4.41
N TYR A 120 20.47 0.31 -4.85
CA TYR A 120 19.18 0.19 -4.20
C TYR A 120 18.90 -1.24 -3.73
N GLY A 121 18.06 -1.36 -2.70
CA GLY A 121 17.93 -2.58 -1.92
C GLY A 121 17.27 -3.76 -2.66
N PHE A 122 16.63 -3.55 -3.81
CA PHE A 122 15.91 -4.62 -4.52
C PHE A 122 16.77 -5.20 -5.66
N HIS A 123 17.92 -4.59 -5.98
CA HIS A 123 18.80 -5.00 -7.07
C HIS A 123 19.23 -6.47 -6.98
N ASN A 124 19.59 -6.91 -5.77
CA ASN A 124 20.06 -8.26 -5.48
C ASN A 124 19.05 -9.10 -4.68
N ASP A 125 17.83 -8.60 -4.47
CA ASP A 125 16.79 -9.28 -3.69
C ASP A 125 15.66 -9.79 -4.61
N LEU A 126 15.80 -11.05 -5.03
CA LEU A 126 14.78 -11.72 -5.84
C LEU A 126 13.42 -11.83 -5.12
N ASN A 127 13.42 -11.96 -3.79
CA ASN A 127 12.18 -12.02 -3.02
C ASN A 127 11.48 -10.67 -3.03
N ALA A 128 12.22 -9.56 -2.89
CA ALA A 128 11.65 -8.22 -3.06
C ALA A 128 11.02 -8.04 -4.45
N GLY A 129 11.63 -8.58 -5.50
CA GLY A 129 11.03 -8.62 -6.84
C GLY A 129 9.70 -9.39 -6.91
N VAL A 130 9.65 -10.59 -6.32
CA VAL A 130 8.42 -11.41 -6.25
C VAL A 130 7.32 -10.69 -5.48
N VAL A 131 7.63 -10.13 -4.30
CA VAL A 131 6.65 -9.39 -3.51
C VAL A 131 6.15 -8.16 -4.26
N THR A 132 7.05 -7.43 -4.92
CA THR A 132 6.68 -6.27 -5.73
C THR A 132 5.72 -6.66 -6.87
N ALA A 133 6.01 -7.74 -7.61
CA ALA A 133 5.14 -8.23 -8.67
C ALA A 133 3.75 -8.62 -8.15
N ASN A 134 3.69 -9.33 -7.02
CA ASN A 134 2.44 -9.71 -6.38
C ASN A 134 1.64 -8.48 -5.92
N LEU A 135 2.32 -7.45 -5.40
CA LEU A 135 1.69 -6.21 -4.99
C LEU A 135 1.12 -5.45 -6.20
N ILE A 136 1.88 -5.32 -7.28
CA ILE A 136 1.43 -4.68 -8.53
C ILE A 136 0.18 -5.39 -9.06
N GLU A 137 0.18 -6.71 -9.11
CA GLU A 137 -0.97 -7.49 -9.57
C GLU A 137 -2.20 -7.29 -8.66
N SER A 138 -1.99 -7.26 -7.34
CA SER A 138 -3.04 -7.00 -6.36
C SER A 138 -3.68 -5.63 -6.57
N VAL A 139 -2.86 -4.58 -6.72
CA VAL A 139 -3.33 -3.21 -6.99
C VAL A 139 -4.06 -3.13 -8.33
N TYR A 140 -3.52 -3.75 -9.38
CA TYR A 140 -4.17 -3.79 -10.69
C TYR A 140 -5.56 -4.42 -10.62
N LYS A 141 -5.69 -5.58 -9.95
CA LYS A 141 -6.98 -6.27 -9.79
C LYS A 141 -7.96 -5.44 -8.97
N PHE A 142 -7.50 -4.85 -7.86
CA PHE A 142 -8.31 -3.95 -7.03
C PHE A 142 -8.86 -2.79 -7.85
N ARG A 143 -7.98 -2.08 -8.56
CA ARG A 143 -8.35 -0.99 -9.46
C ARG A 143 -9.36 -1.47 -10.50
N ARG A 144 -9.08 -2.57 -11.21
CA ARG A 144 -9.95 -3.08 -12.27
C ARG A 144 -11.38 -3.38 -11.80
N VAL A 145 -11.56 -3.82 -10.56
CA VAL A 145 -12.88 -4.17 -10.01
C VAL A 145 -13.61 -2.93 -9.46
N LEU A 146 -12.91 -2.05 -8.75
CA LEU A 146 -13.55 -0.98 -7.96
C LEU A 146 -13.40 0.42 -8.57
N ARG A 147 -12.67 0.60 -9.67
CA ARG A 147 -12.38 1.93 -10.26
C ARG A 147 -13.64 2.77 -10.48
N ASP A 148 -14.63 2.24 -11.18
CA ASP A 148 -15.83 3.03 -11.53
C ASP A 148 -16.63 3.42 -10.29
N GLU A 149 -16.72 2.52 -9.31
CA GLU A 149 -17.38 2.77 -8.02
C GLU A 149 -16.65 3.85 -7.21
N LEU A 150 -15.33 3.74 -7.07
CA LEU A 150 -14.52 4.70 -6.32
C LEU A 150 -14.51 6.08 -6.96
N LEU A 151 -14.36 6.14 -8.29
CA LEU A 151 -14.41 7.41 -9.03
C LEU A 151 -15.79 8.08 -8.93
N SER A 152 -16.89 7.32 -8.90
CA SER A 152 -18.22 7.88 -8.68
C SER A 152 -18.40 8.55 -7.31
N HIS A 153 -17.58 8.15 -6.33
CA HIS A 153 -17.51 8.75 -5.00
C HIS A 153 -16.35 9.75 -4.85
N SER A 154 -15.70 10.13 -5.95
CA SER A 154 -14.51 11.02 -5.94
C SER A 154 -13.36 10.48 -5.07
N LEU A 155 -13.23 9.16 -4.96
CA LEU A 155 -12.15 8.49 -4.25
C LEU A 155 -11.08 8.03 -5.22
N SER A 156 -9.80 8.21 -4.85
CA SER A 156 -8.66 7.69 -5.62
C SER A 156 -8.49 6.18 -5.38
N PRO A 157 -8.47 5.33 -6.41
CA PRO A 157 -8.26 3.89 -6.24
C PRO A 157 -6.96 3.53 -5.49
N GLY A 158 -5.84 4.19 -5.82
CA GLY A 158 -4.56 3.96 -5.15
C GLY A 158 -4.58 4.33 -3.66
N GLY A 159 -5.11 5.50 -3.33
CA GLY A 159 -5.26 5.94 -1.94
C GLY A 159 -6.15 5.01 -1.12
N GLU A 160 -7.27 4.54 -1.70
CA GLU A 160 -8.17 3.62 -1.01
C GLU A 160 -7.54 2.25 -0.79
N TYR A 161 -6.80 1.74 -1.77
CA TYR A 161 -6.03 0.50 -1.61
C TYR A 161 -5.06 0.59 -0.42
N ILE A 162 -4.31 1.68 -0.31
CA ILE A 162 -3.35 1.87 0.79
C ILE A 162 -4.07 1.91 2.14
N ARG A 163 -5.18 2.64 2.27
CA ARG A 163 -5.98 2.68 3.51
C ARG A 163 -6.48 1.30 3.90
N MET A 164 -7.01 0.54 2.94
CA MET A 164 -7.50 -0.81 3.19
C MET A 164 -6.38 -1.78 3.61
N VAL A 165 -5.15 -1.61 3.10
CA VAL A 165 -3.98 -2.35 3.59
C VAL A 165 -3.67 -1.94 5.04
N GLN A 166 -3.57 -0.64 5.31
CA GLN A 166 -3.26 -0.10 6.65
C GLN A 166 -4.29 -0.46 7.72
N ASP A 167 -5.57 -0.52 7.36
CA ASP A 167 -6.68 -0.93 8.25
C ASP A 167 -6.70 -2.46 8.50
N GLY A 168 -5.76 -3.20 7.92
CA GLY A 168 -5.66 -4.66 8.05
C GLY A 168 -6.74 -5.42 7.28
N LEU A 169 -7.59 -4.72 6.53
CA LEU A 169 -8.66 -5.29 5.69
C LEU A 169 -8.08 -6.08 4.51
N VAL A 170 -6.86 -5.74 4.06
CA VAL A 170 -6.17 -6.40 2.93
C VAL A 170 -4.93 -7.20 3.38
N ALA A 171 -4.40 -6.98 4.58
CA ALA A 171 -3.03 -7.38 4.93
C ALA A 171 -2.81 -8.86 5.31
N SER A 172 -3.82 -9.63 5.72
CA SER A 172 -3.60 -11.02 6.19
C SER A 172 -3.89 -12.11 5.18
N GLN A 173 -4.62 -11.81 4.10
CA GLN A 173 -5.15 -12.84 3.21
C GLN A 173 -4.72 -12.72 1.75
N TYR A 174 -4.43 -11.52 1.23
CA TYR A 174 -4.17 -11.38 -0.21
C TYR A 174 -2.80 -11.87 -0.65
N ILE A 175 -1.77 -11.78 0.21
CA ILE A 175 -0.39 -12.20 -0.11
C ILE A 175 -0.26 -13.74 -0.21
N ARG A 176 -1.21 -14.52 0.32
CA ARG A 176 -1.19 -16.00 0.25
C ARG A 176 -2.34 -16.63 -0.54
N SER A 177 -3.42 -15.91 -0.84
CA SER A 177 -4.67 -16.57 -1.25
C SER A 177 -4.78 -16.92 -2.74
N TRP A 178 -3.97 -16.32 -3.62
CA TRP A 178 -4.15 -16.54 -5.05
C TRP A 178 -3.24 -17.63 -5.65
N ASP A 179 -2.25 -18.10 -4.91
CA ASP A 179 -1.42 -19.28 -5.23
C ASP A 179 -1.87 -20.57 -4.54
N LEU A 180 -3.09 -20.62 -4.00
CA LEU A 180 -3.65 -21.89 -3.51
C LEU A 180 -4.13 -22.75 -4.69
N VAL A 181 -3.18 -23.20 -5.51
CA VAL A 181 -3.24 -24.51 -6.18
C VAL A 181 -2.50 -25.52 -5.30
N GLN A 182 -2.87 -25.60 -4.01
CA GLN A 182 -2.61 -26.82 -3.26
C GLN A 182 -3.81 -27.75 -3.47
N GLN A 183 -3.62 -28.75 -4.32
CA GLN A 183 -4.53 -29.89 -4.41
C GLN A 183 -4.63 -30.53 -3.02
N ASP A 184 -5.86 -30.82 -2.57
CA ASP A 184 -6.20 -31.42 -1.26
C ASP A 184 -5.95 -30.55 0.00
N SER A 185 -6.36 -29.28 -0.03
CA SER A 185 -6.31 -28.39 1.14
C SER A 185 -7.67 -27.75 1.48
N VAL A 186 -7.84 -27.33 2.75
CA VAL A 186 -8.99 -26.54 3.20
C VAL A 186 -8.60 -25.06 3.26
N LEU A 187 -9.33 -24.21 2.54
CA LEU A 187 -9.16 -22.75 2.57
C LEU A 187 -9.77 -22.18 3.86
N LEU A 188 -8.93 -21.59 4.71
CA LEU A 188 -9.38 -20.83 5.88
C LEU A 188 -9.17 -19.33 5.63
N THR A 189 -10.26 -18.58 5.53
CA THR A 189 -10.25 -17.15 5.19
C THR A 189 -11.45 -16.46 5.85
N PRO A 190 -11.30 -15.23 6.34
CA PRO A 190 -12.43 -14.35 6.64
C PRO A 190 -13.49 -14.26 5.54
N ALA A 191 -14.74 -14.13 5.99
CA ALA A 191 -15.93 -14.19 5.13
C ALA A 191 -15.89 -13.16 3.99
N TYR A 192 -15.43 -11.93 4.28
CA TYR A 192 -15.32 -10.88 3.27
C TYR A 192 -14.38 -11.28 2.13
N THR A 193 -13.18 -11.79 2.43
CA THR A 193 -12.22 -12.20 1.40
C THR A 193 -12.73 -13.38 0.58
N PHE A 194 -13.44 -14.34 1.19
CA PHE A 194 -14.11 -15.41 0.45
C PHE A 194 -15.13 -14.86 -0.55
N LEU A 195 -15.99 -13.93 -0.11
CA LEU A 195 -17.00 -13.30 -0.96
C LEU A 195 -16.37 -12.50 -2.10
N MET A 196 -15.31 -11.75 -1.81
CA MET A 196 -14.56 -10.99 -2.82
C MET A 196 -13.85 -11.89 -3.84
N ALA A 197 -13.44 -13.09 -3.44
CA ALA A 197 -12.83 -14.05 -4.35
C ALA A 197 -13.81 -14.63 -5.37
N ASN A 198 -15.12 -14.55 -5.11
CA ASN A 198 -16.21 -15.01 -5.99
C ASN A 198 -15.96 -16.41 -6.59
N ARG A 199 -15.50 -17.35 -5.76
CA ARG A 199 -15.26 -18.74 -6.16
C ARG A 199 -16.42 -19.63 -5.73
N SER A 200 -16.82 -20.57 -6.59
CA SER A 200 -17.76 -21.62 -6.19
C SER A 200 -17.06 -22.68 -5.35
N VAL A 201 -17.74 -23.16 -4.31
CA VAL A 201 -17.25 -24.22 -3.42
C VAL A 201 -18.34 -25.25 -3.19
N GLY A 202 -17.96 -26.53 -3.00
CA GLY A 202 -18.91 -27.60 -2.68
C GLY A 202 -19.39 -27.54 -1.23
N PHE A 203 -18.54 -27.08 -0.31
CA PHE A 203 -18.83 -27.02 1.13
C PHE A 203 -18.21 -25.78 1.77
N GLN A 204 -18.93 -25.18 2.72
CA GLN A 204 -18.47 -24.04 3.50
C GLN A 204 -18.72 -24.28 4.99
N PHE A 205 -17.71 -24.06 5.82
CA PHE A 205 -17.81 -24.17 7.27
C PHE A 205 -17.59 -22.79 7.90
N TRP A 206 -18.55 -22.35 8.70
CA TRP A 206 -18.52 -21.06 9.38
C TRP A 206 -18.04 -21.28 10.82
N LEU A 207 -16.95 -20.62 11.20
CA LEU A 207 -16.32 -20.77 12.51
C LEU A 207 -16.61 -19.57 13.40
N ASP A 208 -16.64 -19.80 14.71
CA ASP A 208 -16.82 -18.77 15.74
C ASP A 208 -18.06 -17.87 15.53
N VAL A 209 -19.18 -18.45 15.06
CA VAL A 209 -20.44 -17.73 14.75
C VAL A 209 -21.01 -17.01 15.98
N GLY A 210 -20.51 -17.29 17.18
CA GLY A 210 -20.82 -16.63 18.45
C GLY A 210 -19.86 -15.50 18.84
N GLY A 211 -18.90 -15.13 17.99
CA GLY A 211 -17.94 -14.05 18.23
C GLY A 211 -18.53 -12.67 17.95
N GLY A 212 -18.11 -11.67 18.75
CA GLY A 212 -18.58 -10.28 18.65
C GLY A 212 -18.58 -9.68 17.24
N GLY A 213 -17.59 -10.06 16.42
CA GLY A 213 -17.41 -9.56 15.05
C GLY A 213 -18.48 -10.03 14.03
N TRP A 214 -19.37 -10.97 14.37
CA TRP A 214 -20.47 -11.39 13.49
C TRP A 214 -21.64 -10.40 13.43
N TRP A 215 -21.86 -9.67 14.52
CA TRP A 215 -22.98 -8.75 14.68
C TRP A 215 -22.57 -7.29 14.91
N GLU A 216 -21.28 -7.04 15.12
CA GLU A 216 -20.75 -5.69 15.16
C GLU A 216 -20.90 -5.09 13.76
N ARG A 217 -21.88 -4.20 13.61
CA ARG A 217 -22.12 -3.50 12.35
C ARG A 217 -20.89 -2.67 12.04
N LEU A 218 -20.25 -2.96 10.90
CA LEU A 218 -19.44 -1.96 10.22
C LEU A 218 -20.32 -0.70 10.08
N TYR A 219 -19.93 0.38 10.74
CA TYR A 219 -20.61 1.67 10.64
C TYR A 219 -20.37 2.24 9.23
N GLN A 220 -21.05 1.68 8.24
CA GLN A 220 -21.21 2.29 6.93
C GLN A 220 -22.58 2.96 6.88
N PRO A 221 -22.67 4.26 6.54
CA PRO A 221 -23.95 4.84 6.21
C PRO A 221 -24.49 4.15 4.95
N LEU A 222 -25.68 3.56 5.06
CA LEU A 222 -26.37 2.90 3.95
C LEU A 222 -26.65 3.91 2.82
N THR A 223 -25.86 3.91 1.76
CA THR A 223 -26.12 4.63 0.50
C THR A 223 -26.65 3.67 -0.56
N HIS A 224 -27.86 3.14 -0.37
CA HIS A 224 -28.59 2.49 -1.46
C HIS A 224 -29.96 3.17 -1.68
N PRO A 225 -30.11 4.01 -2.73
CA PRO A 225 -31.33 4.80 -2.95
C PRO A 225 -32.51 4.05 -3.61
N TYR A 226 -32.53 2.71 -3.62
CA TYR A 226 -33.55 1.94 -4.38
C TYR A 226 -34.45 0.99 -3.59
N VAL A 227 -34.49 1.04 -2.26
CA VAL A 227 -35.43 0.21 -1.47
C VAL A 227 -36.44 1.07 -0.72
N LEU A 228 -37.31 1.75 -1.46
CA LEU A 228 -38.66 2.12 -1.00
C LEU A 228 -39.60 2.23 -2.22
N SER A 229 -39.98 1.09 -2.82
CA SER A 229 -41.19 1.05 -3.65
C SER A 229 -42.38 0.62 -2.78
N ARG A 230 -43.24 1.56 -2.40
CA ARG A 230 -44.58 1.26 -1.88
C ARG A 230 -45.48 0.88 -3.06
N ARG A 231 -45.57 -0.41 -3.34
CA ARG A 231 -46.73 -1.00 -4.03
C ARG A 231 -47.09 -2.31 -3.34
N ALA A 232 -47.88 -2.20 -2.28
CA ALA A 232 -48.73 -3.31 -1.86
C ALA A 232 -50.04 -3.18 -2.65
N ASN A 233 -50.20 -4.02 -3.67
CA ASN A 233 -51.51 -4.36 -4.20
C ASN A 233 -52.17 -5.29 -3.19
N SER A 234 -53.32 -4.90 -2.63
CA SER A 234 -54.24 -5.82 -1.98
C SER A 234 -55.59 -5.67 -2.67
N GLY A 235 -55.86 -6.58 -3.59
CA GLY A 235 -57.22 -6.89 -4.02
C GLY A 235 -57.84 -7.84 -3.01
N LEU A 236 -58.97 -7.41 -2.44
CA LEU A 236 -60.20 -8.15 -2.19
C LEU A 236 -61.27 -7.11 -1.85
#